data_AF-A0A929KAM0-F1
#
_entry.id   AF-A0A929KAM0-F1
#
_cell.length_a   1.000
_cell.length_b   1.000
_cell.length_c   1.000
_cell.angle_alpha   90.00
_cell.angle_beta   90.00
_cell.angle_gamma   90.00
#
_symmetry.space_group_name_H-M   'P 1'
#
loop_
_entity.id
_entity.type
_entity.pdbx_description
1 polymer ?
#
loop_
_entity_poly.entity_id
_entity_poly.type
_entity_poly.pdbx_seq_one_letter_code
_entity_poly.pdbx_strand_id
1 'polypeptide(L)' 'MKKDRVLQLIEEVAREKQLVLDLSMKGLTALPPEIGKLTNLTELNLSGNHLKTLPVEIGELKNLTE' A
#
# COMPACT_ATOMS: atom_id res chain seq x y z
N MET A 1 8.57 11.23 0.32
CA MET A 1 7.30 11.61 0.98
C MET A 1 7.42 11.36 2.49
N LYS A 2 6.79 12.16 3.38
CA LYS A 2 6.78 11.85 4.82
C LYS A 2 5.96 10.59 5.08
N LYS A 3 6.38 9.74 6.02
CA LYS A 3 5.74 8.46 6.37
C LYS A 3 4.23 8.63 6.66
N ASP A 4 3.89 9.75 7.28
CA ASP A 4 2.53 10.12 7.70
C ASP A 4 1.54 10.27 6.52
N ARG A 5 2.02 10.71 5.34
CA ARG A 5 1.16 10.90 4.16
C ARG A 5 0.77 9.57 3.49
N VAL A 6 1.60 8.53 3.62
CA VAL A 6 1.26 7.18 3.13
C VAL A 6 0.18 6.57 4.00
N LEU A 7 0.32 6.71 5.32
CA LEU A 7 -0.65 6.17 6.28
C LEU A 7 -2.04 6.78 6.07
N GLN A 8 -2.11 8.10 5.91
CA GLN A 8 -3.38 8.78 5.64
C GLN A 8 -4.05 8.27 4.35
N LEU A 9 -3.28 8.04 3.29
CA LEU A 9 -3.81 7.50 2.04
C LEU A 9 -4.33 6.06 2.21
N ILE A 10 -3.61 5.21 2.95
CA ILE A 10 -4.05 3.84 3.24
C ILE A 10 -5.37 3.87 4.03
N GLU A 11 -5.51 4.75 5.02
CA GLU A 11 -6.75 4.88 5.78
C GLU A 11 -7.94 5.35 4.93
N GLU A 12 -7.70 6.24 3.97
CA GLU A 12 -8.72 6.71 3.02
C GLU A 12 -9.18 5.59 2.09
N VAL A 13 -8.23 4.91 1.44
CA VAL A 13 -8.46 3.77 0.54
C VAL A 13 -9.21 2.64 1.26
N ALA A 14 -8.84 2.36 2.52
CA ALA A 14 -9.49 1.36 3.36
C ALA A 14 -10.97 1.68 3.61
N ARG A 15 -11.32 2.96 3.78
CA ARG A 15 -12.71 3.39 4.03
C ARG A 15 -13.57 3.31 2.78
N GLU A 16 -12.98 3.58 1.62
CA GLU A 16 -13.70 3.62 0.35
C GLU A 16 -13.82 2.26 -0.35
N LYS A 17 -13.26 1.19 0.23
CA LYS A 17 -13.19 -0.15 -0.39
C LYS A 17 -12.62 -0.12 -1.81
N GLN A 18 -11.65 0.76 -2.06
CA GLN A 18 -10.99 0.84 -3.36
C GLN A 18 -10.24 -0.46 -3.65
N LEU A 19 -10.34 -0.89 -4.91
CA LEU A 19 -9.72 -2.13 -5.42
C LEU A 19 -8.29 -1.89 -5.91
N VAL A 20 -7.94 -0.65 -6.26
CA VAL A 20 -6.66 -0.31 -6.88
C VAL A 20 -5.98 0.78 -6.06
N LEU A 21 -4.69 0.58 -5.75
CA LEU A 21 -3.86 1.55 -5.04
C LEU A 21 -2.56 1.78 -5.79
N ASP A 22 -2.42 2.99 -6.35
CA ASP A 22 -1.19 3.42 -7.02
C ASP A 22 -0.31 4.28 -6.10
N LEU A 23 0.81 3.69 -5.69
CA LEU A 23 1.87 4.33 -4.92
C LEU A 23 3.15 4.52 -5.74
N SER A 24 3.07 4.42 -7.07
CA SER A 24 4.23 4.51 -7.95
C SER A 24 4.94 5.87 -7.88
N MET A 25 6.27 5.84 -8.02
CA MET A 25 7.14 7.01 -8.09
C MET A 25 7.00 8.01 -6.91
N LYS A 26 6.70 7.52 -5.71
CA LYS A 26 6.53 8.38 -4.51
C LYS A 26 7.79 8.49 -3.64
N GLY A 27 8.89 7.85 -4.06
CA GLY A 27 10.15 7.82 -3.30
C GLY A 27 9.98 7.19 -1.92
N LEU A 28 9.12 6.18 -1.81
CA LEU A 28 8.88 5.46 -0.56
C LEU A 28 10.10 4.64 -0.19
N THR A 29 10.54 4.73 1.07
CA THR A 29 11.63 3.91 1.61
C THR A 29 11.14 2.72 2.44
N ALA A 30 9.90 2.81 2.92
CA ALA A 30 9.17 1.74 3.61
C ALA A 30 7.66 1.92 3.38
N LEU A 31 6.91 0.82 3.51
CA LEU A 31 5.45 0.84 3.65
C LEU A 31 5.07 0.62 5.12
N PRO A 32 4.00 1.26 5.60
CA PRO A 32 3.50 1.03 6.95
C PRO A 32 2.74 -0.32 7.01
N PRO A 33 2.74 -1.02 8.17
CA PRO A 33 2.08 -2.32 8.32
C PRO A 33 0.57 -2.26 8.06
N GLU A 34 -0.05 -1.08 8.21
CA GLU A 34 -1.47 -0.85 7.95
C GLU A 34 -1.89 -1.15 6.51
N ILE A 35 -0.95 -1.32 5.57
CA ILE A 35 -1.25 -1.81 4.22
C ILE A 35 -2.07 -3.11 4.26
N GLY A 36 -1.84 -4.00 5.22
CA GLY A 36 -2.58 -5.26 5.36
C GLY A 36 -4.09 -5.11 5.62
N LYS A 37 -4.53 -3.93 6.06
CA LYS A 37 -5.96 -3.61 6.22
C LYS A 37 -6.70 -3.51 4.88
N LEU A 38 -5.98 -3.33 3.77
CA LEU A 38 -6.57 -3.21 2.43
C LEU A 38 -6.95 -4.58 1.85
N THR A 39 -7.68 -5.39 2.61
CA THR A 39 -7.98 -6.78 2.25
C THR A 39 -8.80 -6.91 0.96
N ASN A 40 -9.51 -5.87 0.53
CA ASN A 40 -10.27 -5.84 -0.73
C ASN A 40 -9.42 -5.41 -1.94
N LEU A 41 -8.16 -5.03 -1.73
CA LEU A 41 -7.29 -4.53 -2.79
C LEU A 41 -6.98 -5.67 -3.78
N THR A 42 -7.19 -5.39 -5.06
CA THR A 42 -6.90 -6.28 -6.19
C THR A 42 -5.64 -5.87 -6.94
N GLU A 43 -5.26 -4.59 -6.88
CA GLU A 43 -4.06 -4.08 -7.55
C GLU A 43 -3.28 -3.12 -6.64
N LEU A 44 -1.96 -3.34 -6.54
CA LEU A 44 -1.03 -2.50 -5.78
C LEU A 44 0.19 -2.16 -6.62
N ASN A 45 0.31 -0.90 -7.06
CA ASN A 45 1.48 -0.44 -7.82
C ASN A 45 2.50 0.25 -6.89
N LEU A 46 3.68 -0.35 -6.75
CA LEU A 46 4.80 0.17 -5.96
C LEU A 46 6.02 0.57 -6.81
N SER A 47 5.89 0.58 -8.14
CA SER A 47 7.00 0.83 -9.06
C SER A 47 7.66 2.19 -8.83
N GLY A 48 8.95 2.31 -9.13
CA GLY A 48 9.68 3.58 -9.01
C GLY A 48 9.83 4.12 -7.59
N ASN A 49 9.74 3.27 -6.56
CA ASN A 49 10.05 3.62 -5.17
C ASN A 49 11.45 3.13 -4.74
N HIS A 50 11.85 3.48 -3.52
CA HIS A 50 13.13 3.10 -2.91
C HIS A 50 12.91 2.11 -1.74
N LEU A 51 11.91 1.25 -1.86
CA LEU A 51 11.54 0.27 -0.84
C LEU A 51 12.68 -0.75 -0.69
N LYS A 52 13.23 -0.86 0.51
CA LYS A 52 14.25 -1.89 0.83
C LYS A 52 13.63 -3.19 1.29
N THR A 53 12.49 -3.08 1.96
CA THR A 53 11.73 -4.19 2.50
C THR A 53 10.24 -3.89 2.36
N LEU A 54 9.43 -4.95 2.36
CA LEU A 54 7.98 -4.86 2.48
C LEU A 54 7.58 -5.33 3.89
N PRO A 55 6.54 -4.73 4.50
CA PRO A 55 5.99 -5.23 5.75
C PRO A 55 5.44 -6.65 5.55
N VAL A 56 5.48 -7.47 6.59
CA VAL A 56 4.97 -8.86 6.52
C VAL A 56 3.47 -8.91 6.28
N GLU A 57 2.78 -7.85 6.71
CA GLU A 57 1.35 -7.58 6.54
C GLU A 57 0.94 -7.46 5.06
N ILE A 58 1.89 -7.31 4.12
CA ILE A 58 1.56 -7.40 2.69
C ILE A 58 0.96 -8.76 2.32
N GLY A 59 1.27 -9.82 3.08
CA GLY A 59 0.65 -11.14 2.93
C GLY A 59 -0.83 -11.20 3.34
N GLU A 60 -1.37 -10.16 3.98
CA GLU A 60 -2.79 -10.06 4.30
C GLU A 60 -3.64 -9.62 3.10
N LEU A 61 -3.00 -9.11 2.03
CA LEU A 61 -3.64 -8.66 0.79
C LEU A 61 -4.05 -9.84 -0.11
N LYS A 62 -4.93 -10.70 0.40
CA LYS A 62 -5.33 -11.98 -0.22
C LYS A 62 -6.05 -11.85 -1.56
N ASN A 63 -6.56 -10.66 -1.89
CA ASN A 63 -7.29 -10.40 -3.12
C ASN A 63 -6.42 -9.78 -4.22
N LEU A 64 -5.12 -9.55 -3.98
CA LEU A 64 -4.21 -9.09 -5.03
C LEU A 64 -4.12 -10.11 -6.15
N THR A 65 -4.35 -9.65 -7.38
CA THR A 65 -4.24 -10.44 -8.60
C THR A 65 -3.03 -9.98 -9.41
N GLU A 66 -2.45 -10.91 -10.18
CA GLU A 66 -1.36 -10.63 -11.14
C GLU A 66 -1.86 -9.85 -12.36
#